data_AF-A0AAV4EDY0-F1
#
_entry.id   AF-A0AAV4EDY0-F1
#
_cell.length_a   1.000
_cell.length_b   1.000
_cell.length_c   1.000
_cell.angle_alpha   90.00
_cell.angle_beta   90.00
_cell.angle_gamma   90.00
#
_symmetry.space_group_name_H-M   'P 1'
#
loop_
_entity.id
_entity.type
_entity.pdbx_description
1 polymer ?
#
loop_
_entity_poly.entity_id
_entity_poly.type
_entity_poly.pdbx_seq_one_letter_code
_entity_poly.pdbx_strand_id
1 'polypeptide(L)'
;MSLLLPNSPEDPPTFYSRSWMTISTPDLAFATEDVTSKTTRQVMDQLGSSDHKPVLLRAEMKTTRNTTSTVPRWKLLKGKLGSIYNPYG
;
A
#
# COMPACT_ATOMS: atom_id res chain seq x y z
N MET A 1 17.31 -8.50 4.30
CA MET A 1 16.18 -7.55 4.27
C MET A 1 16.77 -6.16 4.50
N SER A 2 16.74 -5.31 3.48
CA SER A 2 17.24 -3.93 3.52
C SER A 2 16.06 -2.98 3.68
N LEU A 3 16.27 -1.89 4.44
CA LEU A 3 15.37 -0.75 4.47
C LEU A 3 15.97 0.34 3.60
N LEU A 4 15.21 0.79 2.61
CA LEU A 4 15.61 1.83 1.67
C LEU A 4 14.82 3.11 1.93
N LEU A 5 15.46 4.23 1.68
CA LEU A 5 14.89 5.57 1.75
C LEU A 5 14.46 5.99 0.32
N PRO A 6 13.16 6.06 0.00
CA PRO A 6 12.67 6.47 -1.32
C PRO A 6 12.63 8.00 -1.49
N ASN A 7 13.21 8.77 -0.56
CA ASN A 7 13.34 10.21 -0.71
C ASN A 7 14.32 10.53 -1.87
N SER A 8 13.97 11.50 -2.69
CA SER A 8 14.81 12.02 -3.76
C SER A 8 15.47 13.33 -3.31
N PRO A 9 16.73 13.59 -3.69
CA PRO A 9 17.37 14.88 -3.43
C PRO A 9 16.74 16.04 -4.21
N GLU A 10 15.96 15.75 -5.25
CA GLU A 10 15.20 16.73 -6.03
C GLU A 10 13.85 17.11 -5.38
N ASP A 11 13.42 16.37 -4.35
CA ASP A 11 12.18 16.69 -3.63
C ASP A 11 12.30 18.03 -2.89
N PRO A 12 11.25 18.88 -2.93
CA PRO A 12 11.26 20.12 -2.16
C PRO A 12 11.21 19.81 -0.65
N PRO A 13 11.63 20.75 0.20
CA PRO A 13 11.57 20.60 1.65
C PRO A 13 10.14 20.32 2.13
N THR A 14 9.99 19.42 3.09
CA THR A 14 8.68 19.04 3.62
C THR A 14 8.29 19.85 4.85
N PHE A 15 9.21 20.63 5.45
CA PHE A 15 8.92 21.42 6.65
C PHE A 15 9.55 22.81 6.58
N TYR A 16 8.78 23.81 7.03
CA TYR A 16 9.27 25.16 7.29
C TYR A 16 9.16 25.52 8.78
N SER A 17 10.29 25.71 9.44
CA SER A 17 10.32 26.17 10.82
C SER A 17 10.08 27.68 10.90
N ARG A 18 8.91 28.10 11.38
CA ARG A 18 8.64 29.53 11.63
C ARG A 18 9.52 30.12 12.73
N SER A 19 9.84 29.35 13.76
CA SER A 19 10.66 29.82 14.89
C SER A 19 12.12 30.10 14.50
N TRP A 20 12.63 29.35 13.52
CA TRP A 20 14.02 29.44 13.06
C TRP A 20 14.15 30.05 11.65
N MET A 21 13.04 30.27 10.96
CA MET A 21 12.97 30.70 9.56
C MET A 21 13.76 29.80 8.59
N THR A 22 13.79 28.49 8.85
CA THR A 22 14.57 27.51 8.08
C THR A 22 13.67 26.47 7.41
N ILE A 23 14.14 25.91 6.29
CA ILE A 23 13.52 24.78 5.59
C ILE A 23 14.30 23.49 5.89
N SER A 24 13.58 22.38 6.02
CA SER A 24 14.18 21.04 6.20
C SER A 24 13.25 19.94 5.69
N THR A 25 13.75 18.70 5.67
CA THR A 25 13.02 17.54 5.16
C THR A 25 12.97 16.41 6.21
N PRO A 26 12.32 16.63 7.37
CA PRO A 26 12.25 15.64 8.44
C PRO A 26 11.31 14.47 8.13
N ASP A 27 10.44 14.62 7.12
CA ASP A 27 9.43 13.62 6.76
C ASP A 27 10.03 12.56 5.83
N LEU A 28 10.42 11.44 6.44
CA LEU A 28 11.08 10.32 5.77
C LEU A 28 10.12 9.13 5.63
N ALA A 29 10.25 8.43 4.51
CA ALA A 29 9.62 7.14 4.30
C ALA A 29 10.69 6.05 4.27
N PHE A 30 10.37 4.85 4.71
CA PHE A 30 11.26 3.70 4.56
C PHE A 30 10.45 2.51 4.07
N ALA A 31 11.03 1.76 3.14
CA ALA A 31 10.40 0.59 2.58
C ALA A 31 11.45 -0.48 2.25
N THR A 32 11.01 -1.73 2.21
CA THR A 32 11.84 -2.82 1.69
C THR A 32 12.02 -2.65 0.19
N GLU A 33 13.09 -3.22 -0.35
CA GLU A 33 13.47 -3.10 -1.76
C GLU A 33 12.33 -3.45 -2.75
N ASP A 34 11.55 -4.48 -2.44
CA ASP A 34 10.42 -4.94 -3.26
C ASP A 34 9.22 -3.98 -3.27
N VAL A 35 9.11 -3.12 -2.26
CA VAL A 35 8.10 -2.06 -2.14
C VAL A 35 8.63 -0.75 -2.71
N THR A 36 9.87 -0.39 -2.40
CA THR A 36 10.55 0.83 -2.90
C THR A 36 10.55 0.89 -4.41
N SER A 37 10.88 -0.22 -5.07
CA SER A 37 10.88 -0.32 -6.55
C SER A 37 9.52 -0.09 -7.21
N LYS A 38 8.43 -0.14 -6.46
CA LYS A 38 7.05 0.05 -6.93
C LYS A 38 6.39 1.30 -6.35
N THR A 39 7.15 2.11 -5.61
CA THR A 39 6.62 3.28 -4.92
C THR A 39 7.09 4.55 -5.60
N THR A 40 6.17 5.44 -5.93
CA THR A 40 6.49 6.82 -6.27
C THR A 40 6.27 7.73 -5.07
N ARG A 41 7.08 8.78 -4.95
CA ARG A 41 7.02 9.80 -3.91
C ARG A 41 6.79 11.16 -4.54
N GLN A 42 5.96 11.98 -3.91
CA GLN A 42 5.75 13.37 -4.29
C GLN A 42 5.53 14.21 -3.03
N VAL A 43 6.25 15.32 -2.90
CA VAL A 43 5.92 16.34 -1.91
C VAL A 43 4.87 17.26 -2.50
N MET A 44 3.73 17.38 -1.82
CA MET A 44 2.58 18.15 -2.27
C MET A 44 2.66 19.60 -1.78
N ASP A 45 1.80 20.46 -2.32
CA ASP A 45 1.66 21.82 -1.82
C ASP A 45 1.15 21.86 -0.38
N GLN A 46 1.54 22.92 0.32
CA GLN A 46 1.17 23.15 1.71
C GLN A 46 -0.35 23.26 1.84
N LEU A 47 -0.91 22.54 2.81
CA LEU A 47 -2.34 22.56 3.11
C LEU A 47 -2.61 23.46 4.32
N GLY A 48 -3.42 24.50 4.10
CA GLY A 48 -3.84 25.42 5.15
C GLY A 48 -2.67 26.11 5.83
N SER A 49 -2.66 26.12 7.16
CA SER A 49 -1.64 26.78 7.99
C SER A 49 -0.60 25.82 8.58
N SER A 50 -0.55 24.56 8.12
CA SER A 50 0.49 23.61 8.55
C SER A 50 1.83 24.04 7.99
N ASP A 51 2.86 24.00 8.82
CA ASP A 51 4.25 24.23 8.39
C ASP A 51 4.86 23.00 7.68
N HIS A 52 4.21 21.84 7.77
CA HIS A 52 4.54 20.65 7.01
C HIS A 52 3.77 20.59 5.70
N LYS A 53 4.49 20.23 4.62
CA LYS A 53 3.94 19.82 3.33
C LYS A 53 3.64 18.33 3.34
N PRO A 54 2.48 17.89 2.82
CA PRO A 54 2.17 16.47 2.73
C PRO A 54 3.15 15.72 1.81
N VAL A 55 3.51 14.50 2.18
CA VAL A 55 4.26 13.57 1.33
C VAL A 55 3.33 12.47 0.84
N LEU A 56 3.06 12.43 -0.46
CA LEU A 56 2.27 11.41 -1.11
C LEU A 56 3.17 10.25 -1.54
N LEU A 57 2.86 9.05 -1.06
CA LEU A 57 3.48 7.80 -1.50
C LEU A 57 2.43 6.97 -2.24
N ARG A 58 2.77 6.53 -3.46
CA ARG A 58 1.90 5.66 -4.25
C ARG A 58 2.64 4.37 -4.55
N ALA A 59 2.21 3.28 -3.93
CA ALA A 59 2.75 1.95 -4.17
C ALA A 59 1.87 1.18 -5.17
N GLU A 60 2.44 0.78 -6.31
CA GLU A 60 1.76 -0.03 -7.31
C GLU A 60 1.94 -1.52 -7.02
N MET A 61 1.04 -2.07 -6.22
CA MET A 61 1.06 -3.50 -5.90
C MET A 61 0.22 -4.30 -6.90
N LYS A 62 0.87 -5.21 -7.64
CA LYS A 62 0.16 -6.25 -8.38
C LYS A 62 -0.51 -7.17 -7.37
N THR A 63 -1.82 -7.03 -7.22
CA THR A 63 -2.60 -8.02 -6.47
C THR A 63 -2.70 -9.25 -7.34
N THR A 64 -1.87 -10.27 -7.10
CA THR A 64 -2.24 -11.62 -7.53
C THR A 64 -3.43 -12.03 -6.68
N ARG A 65 -4.64 -11.74 -7.16
CA ARG A 65 -5.80 -12.49 -6.69
C ARG A 65 -5.47 -13.93 -7.06
N ASN A 66 -5.11 -14.74 -6.08
CA ASN A 66 -5.20 -16.18 -6.24
C ASN A 66 -6.68 -16.46 -6.49
N THR A 67 -7.08 -16.45 -7.76
CA THR A 67 -8.34 -17.00 -8.22
C THR A 67 -8.21 -18.51 -8.22
N THR A 68 -7.82 -19.09 -7.08
CA THR A 68 -8.32 -20.41 -6.77
C THR A 68 -9.81 -20.20 -6.64
N SER A 69 -10.54 -20.64 -7.67
CA SER A 69 -11.99 -20.80 -7.63
C SER A 69 -12.32 -21.62 -6.39
N THR A 70 -12.50 -20.93 -5.28
CA THR A 70 -13.00 -21.51 -4.04
C THR A 70 -14.49 -21.57 -4.27
N VAL A 71 -14.90 -22.63 -4.98
CA VAL A 71 -16.28 -23.08 -4.92
C VAL A 71 -16.62 -23.08 -3.43
N PRO A 72 -17.57 -22.23 -2.97
CA PRO A 72 -17.84 -22.10 -1.55
C PRO A 72 -18.07 -23.49 -0.97
N ARG A 73 -17.49 -23.80 0.20
CA ARG A 73 -17.54 -25.14 0.80
C ARG A 73 -18.95 -25.73 0.85
N TRP A 74 -19.98 -24.90 0.98
CA TRP A 74 -21.39 -25.31 0.94
C TRP A 74 -21.83 -25.94 -0.40
N LYS A 75 -21.26 -25.51 -1.54
CA LYS A 75 -21.50 -26.13 -2.85
C LYS A 75 -20.82 -27.49 -2.98
N LEU A 76 -19.62 -27.67 -2.41
CA LEU A 76 -18.92 -28.97 -2.37
C LEU A 76 -19.70 -30.01 -1.54
N LEU A 77 -20.31 -29.57 -0.43
CA LEU A 77 -21.12 -30.42 0.45
C LEU A 77 -22.44 -30.87 -0.21
N LYS A 78 -23.09 -30.01 -1.01
CA LYS A 78 -24.30 -30.39 -1.75
C LYS A 78 -24.06 -31.52 -2.76
N GLY A 79 -22.92 -31.51 -3.46
CA GLY A 79 -22.55 -32.59 -4.39
C GLY A 79 -22.32 -33.94 -3.69
N LYS A 80 -21.68 -33.93 -2.50
CA LYS A 80 -21.50 -35.15 -1.70
C LYS A 80 -22.79 -35.69 -1.09
N LEU A 81 -23.70 -34.82 -0.63
CA LEU A 81 -24.98 -35.25 -0.04
C LEU A 81 -25.96 -35.74 -1.12
N GLY A 82 -25.93 -35.15 -2.32
CA GLY A 82 -26.77 -35.57 -3.44
C GLY A 82 -26.44 -36.96 -3.99
N SER A 83 -25.20 -37.46 -3.81
CA SER A 83 -24.84 -38.82 -4.21
C SER A 83 -25.18 -39.90 -3.17
N ILE A 84 -25.59 -39.51 -1.96
CA ILE A 84 -25.90 -40.44 -0.86
C ILE A 84 -27.41 -40.74 -0.79
N TYR A 85 -28.25 -39.94 -1.45
CA TYR A 85 -29.69 -40.18 -1.58
C TYR A 85 -30.05 -40.53 -3.03
N ASN A 86 -30.05 -41.83 -3.34
CA ASN A 86 -30.88 -42.37 -4.41
C ASN A 86 -32.09 -43.08 -3.75
N PRO A 87 -33.28 -42.45 -3.70
CA PRO A 87 -34.47 -43.10 -3.15
C PRO A 87 -35.13 -44.12 -4.12
N TYR A 88 -34.49 -44.43 -5.25
CA TYR A 88 -34.99 -45.39 -6.25
C TYR A 88 -33.94 -46.44 -6.65
N GLY A 89 -33.10 -46.88 -5.70
CA GLY A 89 -32.29 -48.09 -5.82
C GLY A 89 -33.04 -49.30 -5.26
#